data_AF-A0A081CWB9-F1
#
_entry.id   AF-A0A081CWB9-F1
#
_cell.length_a   1.000
_cell.length_b   1.000
_cell.length_c   1.000
_cell.angle_alpha   90.00
_cell.angle_beta   90.00
_cell.angle_gamma   90.00
#
_symmetry.space_group_name_H-M   'P 1'
#
loop_
_entity.id
_entity.type
_entity.pdbx_description
1 polymer ?
#
loop_
_entity_poly.entity_id
_entity_poly.type
_entity_poly.pdbx_seq_one_letter_code
_entity_poly.pdbx_strand_id
1 'polypeptide(L)'
;MFAPDSVKIEKAEDLSGKTIGVTRGAVEDLELTKIAPADTTIKRYEDNNGTISAFLSGQVETVATGNVVAAAILEKNPPKRPELKFLMKNSPCFIGLNKDQPALREKVDAILAAAKADGSLNAIVQKWLKTDLPKDI
;
A
#
# COMPACT_ATOMS: atom_id res chain seq x y z
N MET A 1 -3.25 4.30 -4.32
CA MET A 1 -2.52 5.25 -5.19
C MET A 1 -1.83 6.26 -4.30
N PHE A 2 -0.53 6.50 -4.51
CA PHE A 2 0.25 7.43 -3.69
C PHE A 2 0.98 8.47 -4.56
N ALA A 3 1.02 9.72 -4.10
CA ALA A 3 1.75 10.82 -4.73
C ALA A 3 2.06 11.93 -3.70
N PRO A 4 2.97 12.87 -4.00
CA PRO A 4 3.16 14.07 -3.18
C PRO A 4 1.87 14.85 -2.96
N ASP A 5 1.80 15.59 -1.85
CA ASP A 5 0.61 16.37 -1.50
C ASP A 5 0.20 17.35 -2.61
N SER A 6 1.19 17.97 -3.27
CA SER A 6 1.02 18.87 -4.41
C SER A 6 0.32 18.25 -5.62
N VAL A 7 0.28 16.92 -5.73
CA VAL A 7 -0.35 16.20 -6.84
C VAL A 7 -1.80 15.88 -6.47
N LYS A 8 -2.75 16.48 -7.19
CA LYS A 8 -4.19 16.23 -7.02
C LYS A 8 -4.62 15.04 -7.87
N ILE A 9 -5.02 13.95 -7.20
CA ILE A 9 -5.60 12.73 -7.77
C ILE A 9 -6.61 12.25 -6.73
N GLU A 10 -7.88 12.11 -7.10
CA GLU A 10 -8.94 11.65 -6.20
C GLU A 10 -9.57 10.34 -6.70
N LYS A 11 -9.43 10.04 -7.99
CA LYS A 11 -10.01 8.87 -8.64
C LYS A 11 -9.17 8.40 -9.84
N ALA A 12 -9.56 7.28 -10.43
CA ALA A 12 -8.82 6.64 -11.51
C ALA A 12 -8.74 7.51 -12.78
N GLU A 13 -9.78 8.29 -13.07
CA GLU A 13 -9.83 9.17 -14.24
C GLU A 13 -8.76 10.27 -14.18
N ASP A 14 -8.38 10.70 -12.97
CA ASP A 14 -7.35 11.73 -12.77
C ASP A 14 -5.93 11.22 -13.10
N LEU A 15 -5.79 9.94 -13.45
CA LEU A 15 -4.52 9.35 -13.90
C LEU A 15 -4.23 9.62 -15.39
N SER A 16 -5.20 10.14 -16.15
CA SER A 16 -5.05 10.49 -17.56
C SER A 16 -3.82 11.36 -17.81
N GLY A 17 -3.01 10.97 -18.80
CA GLY A 17 -1.75 11.60 -19.17
C GLY A 17 -0.62 11.49 -18.13
N LYS A 18 -0.83 10.82 -16.98
CA LYS A 18 0.20 10.68 -15.94
C LYS A 18 1.07 9.45 -16.15
N THR A 19 2.26 9.47 -15.58
CA THR A 19 3.14 8.30 -15.48
C THR A 19 3.11 7.74 -14.08
N ILE A 20 2.72 6.47 -13.95
CA ILE A 20 2.55 5.78 -12.67
C ILE A 20 3.59 4.66 -12.56
N GLY A 21 4.38 4.66 -11.49
CA GLY A 21 5.26 3.56 -11.14
C GLY A 21 4.53 2.45 -10.42
N VAL A 22 4.79 1.20 -10.76
CA VAL A 22 4.21 0.02 -10.09
C VAL A 22 5.16 -1.16 -10.13
N THR A 23 5.10 -2.03 -9.12
CA THR A 23 5.84 -3.30 -9.12
C THR A 23 5.12 -4.30 -10.01
N ARG A 24 5.84 -4.88 -11.00
CA ARG A 24 5.27 -5.79 -12.00
C ARG A 24 4.62 -7.00 -11.34
N GLY A 25 3.41 -7.33 -11.78
CA GLY A 25 2.68 -8.53 -11.35
C GLY A 25 2.15 -8.46 -9.91
N ALA A 26 2.39 -7.36 -9.19
CA ALA A 26 1.73 -7.11 -7.91
C ALA A 26 0.23 -6.91 -8.10
N VAL A 27 -0.54 -7.05 -7.00
CA VAL A 27 -1.99 -6.82 -7.03
C VAL A 27 -2.29 -5.42 -7.58
N GLU A 28 -1.49 -4.43 -7.20
CA GLU A 28 -1.62 -3.04 -7.63
C GLU A 28 -1.42 -2.86 -9.13
N ASP A 29 -0.53 -3.62 -9.78
CA ASP A 29 -0.34 -3.61 -11.24
C ASP A 29 -1.59 -4.13 -11.94
N LEU A 30 -2.10 -5.27 -11.47
CA LEU A 30 -3.29 -5.89 -12.04
C LEU A 30 -4.53 -5.02 -11.88
N GLU A 31 -4.69 -4.35 -10.73
CA GLU A 31 -5.82 -3.44 -10.52
C GLU A 31 -5.66 -2.12 -11.28
N LEU A 32 -4.47 -1.51 -11.26
CA LEU A 32 -4.20 -0.28 -12.01
C LEU A 32 -4.48 -0.49 -13.50
N THR A 33 -4.06 -1.62 -14.06
CA THR A 33 -4.26 -1.92 -15.49
C THR A 33 -5.74 -1.97 -15.89
N LYS A 34 -6.65 -2.33 -14.97
CA LYS A 34 -8.09 -2.40 -15.26
C LYS A 34 -8.75 -1.03 -15.22
N ILE A 35 -8.30 -0.14 -14.33
CA ILE A 35 -8.97 1.12 -14.01
C ILE A 35 -8.31 2.33 -14.66
N ALA A 36 -7.06 2.23 -15.08
CA ALA A 36 -6.31 3.35 -15.64
C ALA A 36 -6.91 3.78 -17.00
N PRO A 37 -7.06 5.10 -17.24
CA PRO A 37 -7.31 5.65 -18.56
C PRO A 37 -6.29 5.17 -19.60
N ALA A 38 -6.71 5.05 -20.86
CA ALA A 38 -5.89 4.50 -21.94
C ALA A 38 -4.60 5.29 -22.23
N ASP A 39 -4.56 6.57 -21.87
CA ASP A 39 -3.42 7.47 -22.02
C ASP A 39 -2.52 7.54 -20.78
N THR A 40 -2.82 6.76 -19.74
CA THR A 40 -1.96 6.62 -18.56
C THR A 40 -0.74 5.78 -18.91
N THR A 41 0.46 6.28 -18.59
CA THR A 41 1.71 5.53 -18.78
C THR A 41 2.02 4.71 -17.53
N ILE A 42 1.88 3.39 -17.62
CA ILE A 42 2.23 2.47 -16.51
C ILE A 42 3.69 2.02 -16.65
N LYS A 43 4.58 2.53 -15.79
CA LYS A 43 5.98 2.09 -15.69
C LYS A 43 6.11 0.97 -14.67
N ARG A 44 6.40 -0.23 -15.15
CA ARG A 44 6.55 -1.43 -14.33
C ARG A 44 8.01 -1.65 -13.94
N TYR A 45 8.28 -1.82 -12.65
CA TYR A 45 9.58 -2.17 -12.09
C TYR A 45 9.57 -3.64 -11.65
N GLU A 46 10.75 -4.29 -11.65
CA GLU A 46 10.85 -5.72 -11.33
C GLU A 46 10.58 -6.03 -9.85
N ASP A 47 10.83 -5.07 -8.95
CA ASP A 47 10.63 -5.22 -7.52
C ASP A 47 10.24 -3.90 -6.83
N ASN A 48 9.92 -3.98 -5.54
CA ASN A 48 9.56 -2.82 -4.74
C ASN A 48 10.72 -1.84 -4.57
N ASN A 49 11.98 -2.28 -4.57
CA ASN A 49 13.12 -1.38 -4.43
C ASN A 49 13.29 -0.50 -5.67
N GLY A 50 13.07 -1.05 -6.86
CA GLY A 50 13.01 -0.34 -8.13
C GLY A 50 11.89 0.71 -8.12
N THR A 51 10.68 0.31 -7.71
CA THR A 51 9.53 1.24 -7.58
C THR A 51 9.83 2.38 -6.59
N ILE A 52 10.41 2.07 -5.43
CA ILE A 52 10.84 3.06 -4.42
C ILE A 52 11.87 4.03 -5.01
N SER A 53 12.90 3.50 -5.68
CA SER A 53 13.99 4.30 -6.24
C SER A 53 13.50 5.22 -7.34
N ALA A 54 12.57 4.75 -8.18
CA ALA A 54 11.94 5.55 -9.22
C ALA A 54 11.12 6.72 -8.67
N PHE A 55 10.38 6.51 -7.58
CA PHE A 55 9.64 7.58 -6.92
C PHE A 55 10.57 8.61 -6.28
N LEU A 56 11.56 8.14 -5.52
CA LEU A 56 12.50 9.00 -4.80
C LEU A 56 13.38 9.85 -5.72
N SER A 57 13.78 9.30 -6.87
CA SER A 57 14.53 10.01 -7.89
C SER A 57 13.67 10.96 -8.73
N GLY A 58 12.35 10.88 -8.63
CA GLY A 58 11.41 11.62 -9.47
C GLY A 58 11.28 11.09 -10.90
N GLN A 59 11.81 9.89 -11.19
CA GLN A 59 11.56 9.19 -12.47
C GLN A 59 10.07 8.93 -12.70
N VAL A 60 9.31 8.79 -11.61
CA VAL A 60 7.85 8.83 -11.57
C VAL A 60 7.40 9.73 -10.43
N GLU A 61 6.32 10.48 -10.63
CA GLU A 61 5.76 11.37 -9.61
C GLU A 61 4.66 10.68 -8.79
N THR A 62 4.10 9.59 -9.30
CA THR A 62 2.99 8.85 -8.70
C THR A 62 3.29 7.36 -8.70
N VAL A 63 2.94 6.65 -7.63
CA VAL A 63 3.13 5.20 -7.51
C VAL A 63 1.85 4.49 -7.08
N ALA A 64 1.57 3.38 -7.77
CA ALA A 64 0.59 2.41 -7.36
C ALA A 64 1.29 1.34 -6.52
N THR A 65 1.02 1.32 -5.21
CA THR A 65 1.64 0.38 -4.28
C THR A 65 0.80 0.24 -3.01
N GLY A 66 1.09 -0.78 -2.19
CA GLY A 66 0.51 -0.96 -0.86
C GLY A 66 1.17 -0.10 0.23
N ASN A 67 0.52 -0.06 1.39
CA ASN A 67 0.93 0.73 2.58
C ASN A 67 2.34 0.41 3.08
N VAL A 68 2.78 -0.85 3.05
CA VAL A 68 4.12 -1.25 3.52
C VAL A 68 5.23 -0.59 2.69
N VAL A 69 5.07 -0.55 1.37
CA VAL A 69 6.05 0.10 0.48
C VAL A 69 6.01 1.61 0.66
N ALA A 70 4.83 2.21 0.80
CA ALA A 70 4.70 3.63 1.10
C ALA A 70 5.38 3.99 2.43
N ALA A 71 5.22 3.16 3.47
CA ALA A 71 5.91 3.32 4.75
C ALA A 71 7.44 3.22 4.58
N ALA A 72 7.94 2.26 3.80
CA ALA A 72 9.37 2.13 3.51
C ALA A 72 9.95 3.35 2.76
N ILE A 73 9.16 4.00 1.89
CA ILE A 73 9.53 5.28 1.28
C ILE A 73 9.61 6.36 2.36
N LEU A 74 8.60 6.48 3.23
CA LEU A 74 8.55 7.48 4.30
C LEU A 74 9.70 7.33 5.30
N GLU A 75 10.14 6.10 5.60
CA GLU A 75 11.27 5.82 6.49
C GLU A 75 12.59 6.40 5.96
N LYS A 76 12.72 6.60 4.64
CA LYS A 76 13.90 7.26 4.05
C LYS A 76 13.90 8.78 4.24
N ASN A 77 12.90 9.34 4.92
CA ASN A 77 12.67 10.76 5.14
C ASN A 77 12.82 11.61 3.86
N PRO A 78 12.09 11.27 2.78
CA PRO A 78 12.28 11.94 1.50
C PRO A 78 11.66 13.33 1.51
N PRO A 79 12.23 14.27 0.73
CA PRO A 79 11.63 15.59 0.56
C PRO A 79 10.26 15.53 -0.14
N LYS A 80 10.04 14.47 -0.94
CA LYS A 80 8.76 14.17 -1.60
C LYS A 80 8.13 12.96 -0.93
N ARG A 81 7.08 13.19 -0.16
CA ARG A 81 6.39 12.14 0.61
C ARG A 81 5.29 11.48 -0.23
N PRO A 82 5.12 10.15 -0.18
CA PRO A 82 3.98 9.48 -0.79
C PRO A 82 2.74 9.59 0.11
N GLU A 83 1.84 10.52 -0.19
CA GLU A 83 0.56 10.64 0.49
C GLU A 83 -0.50 9.79 -0.23
N LEU A 84 -1.38 9.15 0.54
CA LEU A 84 -2.48 8.35 -0.03
C LEU A 84 -3.46 9.27 -0.75
N LYS A 85 -3.68 9.02 -2.04
CA LYS A 85 -4.57 9.81 -2.90
C LYS A 85 -5.96 9.18 -3.02
N PHE A 86 -6.00 7.91 -3.38
CA PHE A 86 -7.22 7.11 -3.33
C PHE A 86 -6.89 5.63 -3.21
N LEU A 87 -7.88 4.86 -2.71
CA LEU A 87 -7.79 3.41 -2.58
C LEU A 87 -8.24 2.74 -3.89
N MET A 88 -7.34 2.04 -4.58
CA MET A 88 -7.69 1.32 -5.81
C MET A 88 -8.46 0.03 -5.51
N LYS A 89 -8.01 -0.69 -4.47
CA LYS A 89 -8.61 -1.94 -4.00
C LYS A 89 -8.27 -2.13 -2.53
N ASN A 90 -9.25 -2.54 -1.74
CA ASN A 90 -9.00 -3.05 -0.40
C ASN A 90 -8.50 -4.51 -0.51
N SER A 91 -7.31 -4.78 0.02
CA SER A 91 -6.68 -6.11 -0.01
C SER A 91 -6.26 -6.51 1.41
N PRO A 92 -7.20 -6.95 2.25
CA PRO A 92 -6.89 -7.32 3.63
C PRO A 92 -5.93 -8.52 3.68
N CYS A 93 -4.97 -8.45 4.61
CA CYS A 93 -4.06 -9.55 4.91
C CYS A 93 -4.63 -10.41 6.05
N PHE A 94 -4.60 -11.72 5.87
CA PHE A 94 -5.02 -12.69 6.89
C PHE A 94 -3.88 -13.65 7.22
N ILE A 95 -3.92 -14.22 8.42
CA ILE A 95 -3.01 -15.28 8.82
C ILE A 95 -3.49 -16.58 8.17
N GLY A 96 -2.71 -17.11 7.23
CA GLY A 96 -2.97 -18.41 6.62
C GLY A 96 -2.64 -19.55 7.57
N LEU A 97 -3.55 -20.51 7.71
CA LEU A 97 -3.38 -21.72 8.53
C LEU A 97 -3.59 -22.97 7.67
N ASN A 98 -2.99 -24.09 8.08
CA ASN A 98 -3.35 -25.39 7.53
C ASN A 98 -4.84 -25.68 7.77
N LYS A 99 -5.47 -26.41 6.84
CA LYS A 99 -6.85 -26.87 7.00
C LYS A 99 -6.99 -27.73 8.27
N ASP A 100 -8.20 -27.73 8.81
CA ASP A 100 -8.60 -28.57 9.95
C ASP A 100 -7.79 -28.32 11.25
N GLN A 101 -7.44 -27.05 11.51
CA GLN A 101 -6.71 -26.61 12.71
C GLN A 101 -7.56 -25.69 13.61
N PRO A 102 -8.72 -26.13 14.14
CA PRO A 102 -9.65 -25.26 14.87
C PRO A 102 -9.05 -24.68 16.15
N ALA A 103 -8.29 -25.47 16.91
CA ALA A 103 -7.67 -25.01 18.16
C ALA A 103 -6.58 -23.96 17.93
N LEU A 104 -5.76 -24.13 16.87
CA LEU A 104 -4.75 -23.14 16.49
C LEU A 104 -5.41 -21.84 16.03
N ARG A 105 -6.44 -21.95 15.19
CA ARG A 105 -7.21 -20.79 14.72
C ARG A 105 -7.77 -19.99 15.90
N GLU A 106 -8.46 -20.66 16.82
CA GLU A 106 -9.03 -20.02 18.02
C GLU A 106 -7.95 -19.32 18.85
N LYS A 107 -6.78 -19.95 19.02
CA LYS A 107 -5.70 -19.34 19.78
C LYS A 107 -5.12 -18.10 19.08
N VAL A 108 -4.92 -18.16 17.76
CA VAL A 108 -4.44 -17.03 16.96
C VAL A 108 -5.45 -15.86 17.01
N ASP A 109 -6.74 -16.16 16.80
CA ASP A 109 -7.80 -15.15 16.86
C ASP A 109 -7.87 -14.49 18.23
N ALA A 110 -7.75 -15.25 19.32
CA ALA A 110 -7.72 -14.72 20.68
C ALA A 110 -6.51 -13.79 20.94
N ILE A 111 -5.34 -14.14 20.41
CA ILE A 111 -4.13 -13.29 20.52
C ILE A 111 -4.35 -11.97 19.77
N LEU A 112 -4.89 -12.02 18.55
CA LEU A 112 -5.18 -10.83 17.76
C LEU A 112 -6.23 -9.94 18.44
N ALA A 113 -7.29 -10.53 19.01
CA ALA A 113 -8.32 -9.81 19.74
C ALA A 113 -7.76 -9.11 20.99
N ALA A 114 -6.91 -9.80 21.77
CA ALA A 114 -6.26 -9.21 22.94
C ALA A 114 -5.33 -8.04 22.54
N ALA A 115 -4.50 -8.22 21.50
CA ALA A 115 -3.59 -7.19 21.02
C ALA A 115 -4.32 -5.96 20.45
N LYS A 116 -5.53 -6.14 19.90
CA LYS A 116 -6.40 -5.03 19.51
C LYS A 116 -6.92 -4.29 20.73
N ALA A 117 -7.45 -5.02 21.72
CA ALA A 117 -8.06 -4.45 22.91
C ALA A 117 -7.07 -3.69 23.80
N ASP A 118 -5.84 -4.19 23.93
CA ASP A 118 -4.79 -3.56 24.76
C ASP A 118 -3.96 -2.50 24.02
N GLY A 119 -4.19 -2.31 22.72
CA GLY A 119 -3.49 -1.34 21.89
C GLY A 119 -2.12 -1.77 21.37
N SER A 120 -1.63 -2.97 21.72
CA SER A 120 -0.36 -3.52 21.24
C SER A 120 -0.33 -3.62 19.72
N LEU A 121 -1.43 -4.02 19.09
CA LEU A 121 -1.51 -4.08 17.64
C LEU A 121 -1.37 -2.68 17.03
N ASN A 122 -2.04 -1.66 17.60
CA ASN A 122 -1.88 -0.29 17.13
C ASN A 122 -0.44 0.21 17.26
N ALA A 123 0.24 -0.13 18.37
CA ALA A 123 1.65 0.21 18.55
C ALA A 123 2.55 -0.42 17.47
N ILE A 124 2.26 -1.66 17.04
CA ILE A 124 2.97 -2.31 15.93
C ILE A 124 2.69 -1.59 14.60
N VAL A 125 1.42 -1.23 14.32
CA VAL A 125 1.06 -0.48 13.11
C VAL A 125 1.75 0.87 13.07
N GLN A 126 1.74 1.63 14.17
CA GLN A 126 2.43 2.92 14.27
C GLN A 126 3.94 2.76 14.08
N LYS A 127 4.55 1.73 14.68
CA LYS A 127 5.98 1.47 14.55
C LYS A 127 6.40 1.21 13.10
N TRP A 128 5.66 0.39 12.36
CA TRP A 128 6.09 -0.08 11.04
C TRP A 128 5.42 0.65 9.87
N LEU A 129 4.17 1.08 10.02
CA LEU A 129 3.35 1.66 8.96
C LEU A 129 3.10 3.16 9.15
N LYS A 130 3.51 3.74 10.28
CA LYS A 130 3.42 5.19 10.59
C LYS A 130 2.00 5.75 10.50
N THR A 131 1.01 4.92 10.79
CA THR A 131 -0.41 5.24 10.77
C THR A 131 -1.13 4.51 11.90
N ASP A 132 -2.37 4.90 12.18
CA ASP A 132 -3.20 4.20 13.15
C ASP A 132 -3.82 2.95 12.55
N LEU A 133 -4.08 1.96 13.40
CA LEU A 133 -4.90 0.80 13.06
C LEU A 133 -6.28 1.31 12.60
N PRO A 134 -6.73 0.96 11.38
CA PRO A 134 -8.04 1.38 10.90
C PRO A 134 -9.16 0.84 11.81
N LYS A 135 -10.24 1.62 11.93
CA LYS A 135 -11.33 1.32 12.87
C LYS A 135 -12.26 0.21 12.39
N ASP A 136 -12.18 -0.15 11.12
CA ASP A 136 -13.02 -1.10 10.41
C ASP A 136 -12.44 -2.52 10.36
N ILE A 137 -11.37 -2.81 11.13
CA ILE A 137 -10.70 -4.13 11.17
C ILE A 137 -10.71 -4.81 12.52
#